data_AF-A0A2N0D2S1-F1
#
_entry.id   AF-A0A2N0D2S1-F1
#
_cell.length_a   1.000
_cell.length_b   1.000
_cell.length_c   1.000
_cell.angle_alpha   90.00
_cell.angle_beta   90.00
_cell.angle_gamma   90.00
#
_symmetry.space_group_name_H-M   'P 1'
#
loop_
_entity.id
_entity.type
_entity.pdbx_description
1 polymer ?
#
loop_
_entity_poly.entity_id
_entity_poly.type
_entity_poly.pdbx_seq_one_letter_code
_entity_poly.pdbx_strand_id
1 'polypeptide(L)'
;MARSTIELICPVCSTAFRVPPSRVAHGRGIHCSKECQYESNKEKLRKPRLTFVCIGCSKEFDRLESVISGRVGGGKFCTRECRDIHWKGDITPNWQDGSGVYKRGPHWQSIRRDVLERDGNACKHCGTNEDLHVHHKIPFRMFDDHDIANDLDNLITLCAPCHRKEEAARKWIKIGGVIVSMSPETWSLYRAANDSTTQRRAA
;
A
#
# COMPACT_ATOMS: atom_id res chain seq x y z
N MET A 1 -39.60 42.64 18.74
CA MET A 1 -40.57 41.66 19.30
C MET A 1 -39.81 40.58 20.04
N ALA A 2 -40.07 40.38 21.33
CA ALA A 2 -39.45 39.30 22.09
C ALA A 2 -39.87 37.95 21.48
N ARG A 3 -38.90 37.08 21.16
CA ARG A 3 -39.20 35.73 20.66
C ARG A 3 -39.89 34.96 21.78
N SER A 4 -41.08 34.44 21.53
CA SER A 4 -41.75 33.55 22.48
C SER A 4 -40.89 32.30 22.71
N THR A 5 -40.76 31.90 23.97
CA THR A 5 -40.03 30.70 24.38
C THR A 5 -40.91 29.86 25.28
N ILE A 6 -40.80 28.54 25.15
CA ILE A 6 -41.45 27.56 26.02
C ILE A 6 -40.41 26.88 26.89
N GLU A 7 -40.83 26.40 28.05
CA GLU A 7 -40.00 25.67 29.00
C GLU A 7 -40.16 24.16 28.81
N LEU A 8 -39.04 23.45 28.74
CA LEU A 8 -38.97 22.00 28.56
C LEU A 8 -38.02 21.38 29.59
N ILE A 9 -38.23 20.10 29.88
CA ILE A 9 -37.32 19.29 30.72
C ILE A 9 -36.44 18.45 29.80
N CYS A 10 -35.12 18.53 29.97
CA CYS A 10 -34.19 17.73 29.17
C CYS A 10 -34.33 16.23 29.50
N PRO A 11 -34.49 15.34 28.50
CA PRO A 11 -34.65 13.90 28.74
C PRO A 11 -33.38 13.19 29.22
N VAL A 12 -32.22 13.87 29.26
CA VAL A 12 -30.92 13.26 29.65
C VAL A 12 -30.50 13.66 31.06
N CYS A 13 -30.58 14.95 31.41
CA CYS A 13 -30.15 15.46 32.71
C CYS A 13 -31.29 16.02 33.57
N SER A 14 -32.53 15.93 33.09
CA SER A 14 -33.74 16.42 33.77
C SER A 14 -33.75 17.92 34.13
N THR A 15 -32.83 18.71 33.57
CA THR A 15 -32.77 20.16 33.80
C THR A 15 -33.79 20.89 32.93
N ALA A 16 -34.49 21.87 33.52
CA ALA A 16 -35.42 22.75 32.82
C ALA A 16 -34.66 23.78 31.96
N PHE A 17 -35.11 24.00 30.73
CA PHE A 17 -34.50 24.94 29.79
C PHE A 17 -35.54 25.57 28.86
N ARG A 18 -35.21 26.72 28.27
CA ARG A 18 -36.12 27.48 27.41
C ARG A 18 -35.74 27.36 25.94
N VAL A 19 -36.73 27.11 25.07
CA VAL A 19 -36.54 27.03 23.62
C VAL A 19 -37.64 27.74 22.83
N PRO A 20 -37.32 28.28 21.64
CA PRO A 20 -38.35 28.77 20.72
C PRO A 20 -39.26 27.63 20.23
N PRO A 21 -40.60 27.80 20.23
CA PRO A 21 -41.53 26.79 19.73
C PRO A 21 -41.22 26.29 18.32
N SER A 22 -40.71 27.16 17.45
CA SER A 22 -40.34 26.81 16.07
C SER A 22 -39.25 25.74 15.98
N ARG A 23 -38.32 25.66 16.95
CA ARG A 23 -37.30 24.60 16.95
C ARG A 23 -37.92 23.25 17.27
N VAL A 24 -38.81 23.23 18.26
CA VAL A 24 -39.49 22.01 18.72
C VAL A 24 -40.41 21.48 17.63
N ALA A 25 -41.10 22.35 16.90
CA ALA A 25 -41.93 21.99 15.74
C ALA A 25 -41.13 21.27 14.63
N HIS A 26 -39.83 21.53 14.52
CA HIS A 26 -38.93 20.85 13.57
C HIS A 26 -38.12 19.71 14.23
N GLY A 27 -38.52 19.24 15.41
CA GLY A 27 -37.83 18.17 16.15
C GLY A 27 -36.46 18.56 16.71
N ARG A 28 -36.17 19.86 16.86
CA ARG A 28 -34.90 20.39 17.38
C ARG A 28 -35.10 21.05 18.75
N GLY A 29 -34.02 21.17 19.52
CA GLY A 29 -34.07 21.82 20.84
C GLY A 29 -34.77 20.98 21.91
N ILE A 30 -34.63 19.66 21.83
CA ILE A 30 -35.17 18.69 22.81
C ILE A 30 -34.25 18.58 24.04
N HIS A 31 -32.97 18.92 23.89
CA HIS A 31 -31.96 18.82 24.94
C HIS A 31 -31.47 20.21 25.36
N CYS A 32 -31.09 20.35 26.64
CA CYS A 32 -30.63 21.62 27.20
C CYS A 32 -29.24 22.04 26.69
N SER A 33 -28.43 21.09 26.20
CA SER A 33 -27.07 21.33 25.75
C SER A 33 -26.64 20.38 24.62
N LYS A 34 -25.50 20.68 23.98
CA LYS A 34 -24.91 19.82 22.93
C LYS A 34 -24.49 18.47 23.49
N GLU A 35 -24.03 18.44 24.74
CA GLU A 35 -23.58 17.26 25.45
C GLU A 35 -24.77 16.32 25.70
N CYS A 36 -25.88 16.84 26.23
CA CYS A 36 -27.11 16.06 26.40
C CYS A 36 -27.68 15.59 25.06
N GLN A 37 -27.59 16.43 24.01
CA GLN A 37 -27.99 16.02 22.67
C GLN A 37 -27.12 14.87 22.15
N TYR A 38 -25.81 14.92 22.39
CA TYR A 38 -24.86 13.88 21.99
C TYR A 38 -25.15 12.57 22.72
N GLU A 39 -25.29 12.60 24.05
CA GLU A 39 -25.60 11.40 24.85
C GLU A 39 -26.92 10.74 24.43
N SER A 40 -27.97 11.54 24.19
CA SER A 40 -29.24 11.01 23.69
C SER A 40 -29.14 10.39 22.30
N ASN A 41 -28.19 10.82 21.48
CA ASN A 41 -27.97 10.31 20.13
C ASN A 41 -26.90 9.22 20.08
N LYS A 42 -26.14 9.00 21.15
CA LYS A 42 -25.00 8.08 21.19
C LYS A 42 -25.37 6.67 20.75
N GLU A 43 -26.45 6.12 21.29
CA GLU A 43 -26.95 4.79 20.88
C GLU A 43 -27.56 4.81 19.47
N LYS A 44 -28.28 5.88 19.10
CA LYS A 44 -28.87 6.01 17.76
C LYS A 44 -27.83 6.10 16.65
N LEU A 45 -26.67 6.70 16.96
CA LEU A 45 -25.56 6.89 16.04
C LEU A 45 -24.51 5.78 16.15
N ARG A 46 -24.72 4.79 17.04
CA ARG A 46 -23.81 3.67 17.20
C ARG A 46 -23.79 2.86 15.91
N LYS A 47 -22.61 2.81 15.28
CA LYS A 47 -22.43 2.05 14.04
C LYS A 47 -22.13 0.58 14.36
N PRO A 48 -22.72 -0.37 13.61
CA PRO A 48 -22.45 -1.79 13.79
C PRO A 48 -20.97 -2.11 13.53
N ARG A 49 -20.45 -3.04 14.33
CA ARG A 49 -19.09 -3.57 14.22
C ARG A 49 -19.17 -5.06 13.91
N LEU A 50 -18.31 -5.51 13.03
CA LEU A 50 -18.13 -6.91 12.69
C LEU A 50 -16.80 -7.40 13.27
N THR A 51 -16.82 -8.60 13.84
CA THR A 51 -15.64 -9.27 14.41
C THR A 51 -15.04 -10.22 13.38
N PHE A 52 -13.72 -10.22 13.30
CA PHE A 52 -12.93 -11.02 12.36
C PHE A 52 -11.79 -11.70 13.09
N VAL A 53 -11.34 -12.84 12.56
CA VAL A 53 -10.10 -13.50 12.99
C VAL A 53 -9.02 -13.22 11.95
N CYS A 54 -7.88 -12.71 12.41
CA CYS A 54 -6.75 -12.42 11.54
C CYS A 54 -6.15 -13.71 10.99
N ILE A 55 -6.03 -13.86 9.67
CA ILE A 55 -5.42 -15.04 9.04
C ILE A 55 -3.92 -15.14 9.40
N GLY A 56 -3.25 -14.01 9.60
CA GLY A 56 -1.80 -13.99 9.88
C GLY A 56 -1.42 -14.38 11.31
N CYS A 57 -2.12 -13.83 12.31
CA CYS A 57 -1.77 -14.00 13.72
C CYS A 57 -2.87 -14.62 14.58
N SER A 58 -4.00 -15.01 13.98
CA SER A 58 -5.17 -15.63 14.64
C SER A 58 -5.83 -14.79 15.73
N LYS A 59 -5.46 -13.52 15.90
CA LYS A 59 -6.09 -12.60 16.85
C LYS A 59 -7.44 -12.12 16.34
N GLU A 60 -8.39 -11.99 17.25
CA GLU A 60 -9.67 -11.36 17.00
C GLU A 60 -9.52 -9.84 16.89
N PHE A 61 -10.29 -9.23 15.99
CA PHE A 61 -10.34 -7.79 15.84
C PHE A 61 -11.65 -7.33 15.20
N ASP A 62 -12.03 -6.09 15.49
CA ASP A 62 -13.28 -5.53 14.98
C ASP A 62 -13.06 -4.42 13.95
N ARG A 63 -14.01 -4.32 13.02
CA ARG A 63 -14.13 -3.20 12.07
C ARG A 63 -15.57 -2.72 11.98
N LEU A 64 -15.73 -1.43 11.69
CA LEU A 64 -17.04 -0.88 11.36
C LEU A 64 -17.57 -1.55 10.10
N GLU A 65 -18.84 -1.94 10.09
CA GLU A 65 -19.47 -2.56 8.92
C GLU A 65 -19.31 -1.68 7.67
N SER A 66 -19.54 -0.36 7.80
CA SER A 66 -19.35 0.63 6.73
C SER A 66 -17.94 0.70 6.12
N VAL A 67 -16.91 0.23 6.84
CA VAL A 67 -15.52 0.20 6.35
C VAL A 67 -15.24 -1.05 5.51
N ILE A 68 -16.03 -2.11 5.75
CA ILE A 68 -15.89 -3.41 5.07
C ILE A 68 -16.89 -3.54 3.93
N SER A 69 -18.09 -2.96 4.06
CA SER A 69 -19.12 -2.97 3.04
C SER A 69 -18.57 -2.36 1.74
N GLY A 70 -18.36 -3.20 0.71
CA GLY A 70 -17.80 -2.81 -0.59
C GLY A 70 -16.30 -3.04 -0.76
N ARG A 71 -15.58 -3.50 0.26
CA ARG A 71 -14.15 -3.83 0.15
C ARG A 71 -13.95 -5.34 0.02
N VAL A 72 -13.85 -5.81 -1.22
CA VAL A 72 -13.52 -7.22 -1.52
C VAL A 72 -12.21 -7.60 -0.82
N GLY A 73 -12.23 -8.64 0.01
CA GLY A 73 -11.08 -9.09 0.80
C GLY A 73 -10.74 -8.22 2.02
N GLY A 74 -11.60 -7.28 2.42
CA GLY A 74 -11.52 -6.61 3.71
C GLY A 74 -11.72 -7.59 4.87
N GLY A 75 -11.09 -7.34 6.02
CA GLY A 75 -11.27 -8.16 7.23
C GLY A 75 -10.35 -9.39 7.34
N LYS A 76 -9.39 -9.58 6.42
CA LYS A 76 -8.44 -10.70 6.47
C LYS A 76 -7.34 -10.56 7.53
N PHE A 77 -6.93 -9.32 7.83
CA PHE A 77 -5.78 -9.04 8.70
C PHE A 77 -6.10 -7.92 9.69
N CYS A 78 -5.59 -8.07 10.91
CA CYS A 78 -5.85 -7.15 12.02
C CYS A 78 -5.16 -5.78 11.87
N THR A 79 -4.00 -5.74 11.22
CA THR A 79 -3.22 -4.52 10.96
C THR A 79 -2.59 -4.54 9.58
N ARG A 80 -2.08 -3.38 9.14
CA ARG A 80 -1.34 -3.26 7.88
C ARG A 80 -0.05 -4.06 7.94
N GLU A 81 0.63 -4.01 9.07
CA GLU A 81 1.89 -4.69 9.33
C GLU A 81 1.70 -6.21 9.29
N CYS A 82 0.67 -6.73 9.97
CA CYS A 82 0.33 -8.14 9.95
C CYS A 82 -0.07 -8.61 8.55
N ARG A 83 -0.82 -7.78 7.81
CA ARG A 83 -1.11 -8.05 6.40
C ARG A 83 0.18 -8.17 5.59
N ASP A 84 1.05 -7.18 5.65
CA ASP A 84 2.24 -7.15 4.80
C ASP A 84 3.20 -8.33 5.09
N ILE A 85 3.25 -8.81 6.34
CA ILE A 85 4.00 -10.02 6.74
C ILE A 85 3.35 -11.31 6.20
N HIS A 86 2.03 -11.43 6.31
CA HIS A 86 1.31 -12.71 6.09
C HIS A 86 0.55 -12.79 4.76
N TRP A 87 0.54 -11.73 3.95
CA TRP A 87 -0.04 -11.71 2.60
C TRP A 87 0.90 -12.41 1.61
N LYS A 88 0.96 -13.75 1.69
CA LYS A 88 1.79 -14.63 0.86
C LYS A 88 0.94 -15.70 0.15
N GLY A 89 1.37 -16.13 -1.05
CA GLY A 89 0.88 -17.32 -1.75
C GLY A 89 -0.66 -17.45 -1.82
N ASP A 90 -1.14 -18.62 -1.37
CA ASP A 90 -2.50 -19.16 -1.46
C ASP A 90 -3.58 -18.27 -0.83
N ILE A 91 -3.20 -17.34 0.06
CA ILE A 91 -4.13 -16.43 0.74
C ILE A 91 -4.60 -15.30 -0.20
N THR A 92 -3.89 -15.10 -1.31
CA THR A 92 -4.23 -14.11 -2.32
C THR A 92 -5.25 -14.69 -3.32
N PRO A 93 -6.42 -14.04 -3.54
CA PRO A 93 -7.45 -14.55 -4.46
C PRO A 93 -6.96 -14.78 -5.90
N ASN A 94 -5.84 -14.17 -6.22
CA ASN A 94 -5.22 -14.13 -7.53
C ASN A 94 -4.17 -15.25 -7.72
N TRP A 95 -4.09 -16.23 -6.81
CA TRP A 95 -3.14 -17.35 -6.84
C TRP A 95 -3.72 -18.64 -7.43
N GLN A 96 -5.02 -18.69 -7.76
CA GLN A 96 -5.72 -19.93 -8.14
C GLN A 96 -5.22 -20.60 -9.43
N ASP A 97 -4.38 -19.96 -10.24
CA ASP A 97 -3.91 -20.50 -11.52
C ASP A 97 -2.40 -20.34 -11.77
N GLY A 98 -1.63 -19.84 -10.79
CA GLY A 98 -0.19 -19.60 -10.94
C GLY A 98 0.17 -18.59 -12.05
N SER A 99 -0.80 -17.88 -12.64
CA SER A 99 -0.58 -16.98 -13.76
C SER A 99 -0.38 -15.53 -13.27
N GLY A 100 0.87 -15.20 -12.93
CA GLY A 100 1.39 -13.84 -13.14
C GLY A 100 0.96 -12.71 -12.20
N VAL A 101 1.08 -12.86 -10.88
CA VAL A 101 0.73 -11.76 -9.95
C VAL A 101 1.93 -11.07 -9.32
N TYR A 102 3.09 -11.72 -9.25
CA TYR A 102 4.29 -11.11 -8.68
C TYR A 102 5.52 -11.31 -9.58
N LYS A 103 5.66 -10.45 -10.60
CA LYS A 103 6.87 -10.38 -11.45
C LYS A 103 8.18 -10.28 -10.65
N ARG A 104 8.12 -9.79 -9.40
CA ARG A 104 9.27 -9.57 -8.50
C ARG A 104 9.12 -10.29 -7.16
N GLY A 105 8.31 -11.35 -7.07
CA GLY A 105 8.09 -12.09 -5.83
C GLY A 105 7.10 -11.45 -4.85
N PRO A 106 6.63 -12.22 -3.85
CA PRO A 106 5.47 -11.87 -3.01
C PRO A 106 5.69 -10.64 -2.11
N HIS A 107 6.94 -10.27 -1.82
CA HIS A 107 7.29 -9.22 -0.86
C HIS A 107 7.64 -7.86 -1.46
N TRP A 108 7.54 -7.72 -2.79
CA TRP A 108 8.04 -6.54 -3.50
C TRP A 108 7.50 -5.21 -2.97
N GLN A 109 6.23 -5.11 -2.59
CA GLN A 109 5.68 -3.84 -2.09
C GLN A 109 6.22 -3.45 -0.71
N SER A 110 6.51 -4.42 0.16
CA SER A 110 7.17 -4.14 1.45
C SER A 110 8.61 -3.72 1.21
N ILE A 111 9.36 -4.54 0.46
CA ILE A 111 10.76 -4.25 0.11
C ILE A 111 10.89 -2.87 -0.55
N ARG A 112 9.99 -2.53 -1.48
CA ARG A 112 9.96 -1.21 -2.13
C ARG A 112 9.83 -0.09 -1.12
N ARG A 113 8.94 -0.23 -0.14
CA ARG A 113 8.74 0.77 0.92
C ARG A 113 9.99 0.87 1.80
N ASP A 114 10.56 -0.25 2.19
CA ASP A 114 11.74 -0.29 3.07
C ASP A 114 12.95 0.37 2.38
N VAL A 115 13.11 0.15 1.06
CA VAL A 115 14.14 0.83 0.24
C VAL A 115 13.88 2.33 0.12
N LEU A 116 12.63 2.75 -0.12
CA LEU A 116 12.28 4.17 -0.18
C LEU A 116 12.55 4.87 1.16
N GLU A 117 12.19 4.24 2.28
CA GLU A 117 12.42 4.76 3.62
C GLU A 117 13.92 4.85 3.94
N ARG A 118 14.68 3.78 3.69
CA ARG A 118 16.15 3.77 3.83
C ARG A 118 16.80 4.90 3.03
N ASP A 119 16.31 5.14 1.83
CA ASP A 119 16.86 6.14 0.91
C ASP A 119 16.35 7.56 1.19
N GLY A 120 15.55 7.77 2.25
CA GLY A 120 15.06 9.07 2.68
C GLY A 120 13.94 9.63 1.80
N ASN A 121 13.19 8.76 1.10
CA ASN A 121 12.19 9.11 0.10
C ASN A 121 12.74 10.11 -0.94
N ALA A 122 13.98 9.89 -1.38
CA ALA A 122 14.66 10.72 -2.35
C ALA A 122 15.50 9.86 -3.30
N CYS A 123 15.63 10.33 -4.54
CA CYS A 123 16.52 9.77 -5.53
C CYS A 123 17.97 9.81 -5.02
N LYS A 124 18.64 8.66 -4.96
CA LYS A 124 20.03 8.57 -4.47
C LYS A 124 21.07 9.19 -5.40
N HIS A 125 20.69 9.54 -6.64
CA HIS A 125 21.59 10.15 -7.62
C HIS A 125 21.48 11.67 -7.67
N CYS A 126 20.26 12.23 -7.60
CA CYS A 126 20.05 13.68 -7.74
C CYS A 126 19.29 14.35 -6.59
N GLY A 127 18.77 13.58 -5.63
CA GLY A 127 18.10 14.10 -4.44
C GLY A 127 16.63 14.51 -4.61
N THR A 128 16.04 14.46 -5.81
CA THR A 128 14.60 14.76 -5.98
C THR A 128 13.73 13.74 -5.22
N ASN A 129 12.58 14.18 -4.73
CA ASN A 129 11.56 13.33 -4.09
C ASN A 129 10.36 13.04 -5.01
N GLU A 130 10.44 13.44 -6.28
CA GLU A 130 9.38 13.23 -7.28
C GLU A 130 9.62 11.97 -8.12
N ASP A 131 8.52 11.30 -8.49
CA ASP A 131 8.48 10.15 -9.43
C ASP A 131 9.52 9.06 -9.13
N LEU A 132 9.46 8.52 -7.89
CA LEU A 132 10.43 7.58 -7.35
C LEU A 132 10.13 6.13 -7.71
N HIS A 133 11.17 5.44 -8.18
CA HIS A 133 11.20 4.02 -8.49
C HIS A 133 12.30 3.32 -7.68
N VAL A 134 12.12 2.03 -7.43
CA VAL A 134 13.18 1.18 -6.88
C VAL A 134 13.81 0.40 -8.02
N HIS A 135 15.07 0.71 -8.29
CA HIS A 135 15.90 0.11 -9.32
C HIS A 135 16.66 -1.09 -8.76
N HIS A 136 16.73 -2.15 -9.55
CA HIS A 136 17.59 -3.31 -9.30
C HIS A 136 18.97 -3.05 -9.93
N LYS A 137 20.02 -2.91 -9.11
CA LYS A 137 21.41 -2.65 -9.57
C LYS A 137 21.90 -3.76 -10.51
N ILE A 138 21.65 -5.01 -10.13
CA ILE A 138 21.71 -6.19 -10.99
C ILE A 138 20.27 -6.54 -11.39
N PRO A 139 19.92 -6.56 -12.69
CA PRO A 139 18.53 -6.75 -13.11
C PRO A 139 17.91 -8.02 -12.56
N PHE A 140 16.66 -7.93 -12.10
CA PHE A 140 15.91 -9.04 -11.51
C PHE A 140 15.98 -10.34 -12.34
N ARG A 141 15.90 -10.23 -13.68
CA ARG A 141 15.96 -11.36 -14.62
C ARG A 141 17.26 -12.17 -14.61
N MET A 142 18.30 -11.70 -13.91
CA MET A 142 19.59 -12.38 -13.84
C MET A 142 19.63 -13.44 -12.73
N PHE A 143 18.66 -13.41 -11.83
CA PHE A 143 18.57 -14.32 -10.68
C PHE A 143 17.49 -15.37 -10.92
N ASP A 144 17.74 -16.57 -10.41
CA ASP A 144 16.74 -17.66 -10.40
C ASP A 144 15.86 -17.59 -9.14
N ASP A 145 16.36 -16.93 -8.09
CA ASP A 145 15.68 -16.74 -6.79
C ASP A 145 15.29 -15.26 -6.61
N HIS A 146 14.03 -15.01 -6.29
CA HIS A 146 13.49 -13.67 -6.07
C HIS A 146 14.00 -13.00 -4.79
N ASP A 147 14.32 -13.76 -3.75
CA ASP A 147 14.81 -13.22 -2.49
C ASP A 147 16.24 -12.71 -2.66
N ILE A 148 17.08 -13.44 -3.40
CA ILE A 148 18.42 -12.96 -3.79
C ILE A 148 18.31 -11.73 -4.69
N ALA A 149 17.40 -11.75 -5.68
CA ALA A 149 17.20 -10.61 -6.58
C ALA A 149 16.75 -9.35 -5.83
N ASN A 150 15.98 -9.52 -4.75
CA ASN A 150 15.40 -8.44 -3.97
C ASN A 150 16.19 -8.09 -2.70
N ASP A 151 17.41 -8.59 -2.56
CA ASP A 151 18.31 -8.16 -1.50
C ASP A 151 18.41 -6.63 -1.48
N LEU A 152 18.33 -6.01 -0.30
CA LEU A 152 18.32 -4.56 -0.15
C LEU A 152 19.57 -3.92 -0.76
N ASP A 153 20.72 -4.59 -0.74
CA ASP A 153 21.96 -4.10 -1.34
C ASP A 153 21.91 -4.12 -2.86
N ASN A 154 21.05 -4.95 -3.46
CA ASN A 154 20.78 -4.93 -4.90
C ASN A 154 19.75 -3.84 -5.30
N LEU A 155 19.19 -3.10 -4.35
CA LEU A 155 18.13 -2.12 -4.61
C LEU A 155 18.56 -0.68 -4.32
N ILE A 156 18.05 0.26 -5.12
CA ILE A 156 18.31 1.69 -4.95
C ILE A 156 17.13 2.54 -5.43
N THR A 157 16.79 3.59 -4.69
CA THR A 157 15.74 4.55 -5.06
C THR A 157 16.25 5.55 -6.08
N LEU A 158 15.59 5.65 -7.23
CA LEU A 158 15.91 6.59 -8.32
C LEU A 158 14.64 7.24 -8.86
N CYS A 159 14.73 8.51 -9.27
CA CYS A 159 13.68 9.14 -10.07
C CYS A 159 13.70 8.60 -11.51
N ALA A 160 12.60 8.76 -12.25
CA ALA A 160 12.50 8.23 -13.62
C ALA A 160 13.65 8.61 -14.57
N PRO A 161 14.17 9.87 -14.60
CA PRO A 161 15.33 10.22 -15.42
C PRO A 161 16.61 9.46 -15.02
N CYS A 162 16.89 9.34 -13.72
CA CYS A 162 18.07 8.62 -13.24
C CYS A 162 17.94 7.12 -13.47
N HIS A 163 16.73 6.57 -13.29
CA HIS A 163 16.43 5.17 -13.56
C HIS A 163 16.77 4.78 -15.00
N ARG A 164 16.31 5.57 -15.98
CA ARG A 164 16.60 5.32 -17.41
C ARG A 164 18.10 5.38 -17.72
N LYS A 165 18.84 6.28 -17.07
CA LYS A 165 20.30 6.38 -17.24
C LYS A 165 21.00 5.10 -16.75
N GLU A 166 20.64 4.60 -15.57
CA GLU A 166 21.20 3.36 -15.03
C GLU A 166 20.86 2.13 -15.89
N GLU A 167 19.61 2.03 -16.38
CA GLU A 167 19.21 0.95 -17.30
C GLU A 167 20.02 0.96 -18.61
N ALA A 168 20.43 2.13 -19.08
CA ALA A 168 21.23 2.28 -20.29
C ALA A 168 22.72 2.00 -20.04
N ALA A 169 23.24 2.33 -18.86
CA ALA A 169 24.67 2.36 -18.54
C ALA A 169 25.35 0.98 -18.55
N ARG A 170 24.63 -0.10 -18.27
CA ARG A 170 25.19 -1.46 -18.19
C ARG A 170 24.36 -2.49 -18.95
N LYS A 171 25.05 -3.46 -19.54
CA LYS A 171 24.45 -4.66 -20.12
C LYS A 171 24.87 -5.88 -19.31
N TRP A 172 23.95 -6.83 -19.17
CA TRP A 172 24.09 -7.95 -18.24
C TRP A 172 23.93 -9.28 -18.97
N ILE A 173 24.86 -10.19 -18.70
CA ILE A 173 24.89 -11.56 -19.22
C ILE A 173 25.14 -12.55 -18.08
N LYS A 174 24.63 -13.78 -18.24
CA LYS A 174 24.84 -14.91 -17.33
C LYS A 174 25.60 -15.98 -18.12
N ILE A 175 26.83 -16.29 -17.72
CA ILE A 175 27.68 -17.29 -18.36
C ILE A 175 28.05 -18.33 -17.31
N GLY A 176 27.62 -19.59 -17.51
CA GLY A 176 27.93 -20.67 -16.57
C GLY A 176 27.49 -20.40 -15.12
N GLY A 177 26.38 -19.67 -14.94
CA GLY A 177 25.88 -19.26 -13.61
C GLY A 177 26.49 -17.97 -13.06
N VAL A 178 27.55 -17.44 -13.67
CA VAL A 178 28.20 -16.19 -13.26
C VAL A 178 27.52 -15.00 -13.95
N ILE A 179 27.13 -13.99 -13.17
CA ILE A 179 26.53 -12.74 -13.67
C ILE A 179 27.65 -11.73 -13.91
N VAL A 180 27.73 -11.22 -15.14
CA VAL A 180 28.74 -10.23 -15.54
C VAL A 180 28.06 -9.01 -16.15
N SER A 181 28.60 -7.83 -15.86
CA SER A 181 28.18 -6.57 -16.49
C SER A 181 29.22 -6.08 -17.51
N MET A 182 28.76 -5.43 -18.56
CA MET A 182 29.57 -4.90 -19.64
C MET A 182 29.09 -3.49 -20.01
N SER A 183 30.00 -2.64 -20.51
CA SER A 183 29.60 -1.36 -21.09
C SER A 183 28.78 -1.60 -22.39
N PRO A 184 27.98 -0.62 -22.83
CA PRO A 184 27.25 -0.72 -24.09
C PRO A 184 28.17 -1.01 -25.30
N GLU A 185 29.37 -0.45 -25.31
CA GLU A 185 30.38 -0.65 -26.36
C GLU A 185 30.91 -2.08 -26.34
N THR A 186 31.33 -2.58 -25.18
CA THR A 186 31.80 -3.97 -25.05
C THR A 186 30.69 -4.96 -25.38
N TRP A 187 29.45 -4.66 -25.02
CA TRP A 187 28.28 -5.48 -25.38
C TRP A 187 28.03 -5.51 -26.90
N SER A 188 28.24 -4.40 -27.60
CA SER A 188 28.15 -4.36 -29.06
C SER A 188 29.19 -5.27 -29.71
N LEU A 189 30.45 -5.19 -29.25
CA LEU A 189 31.54 -6.04 -29.73
C LEU A 189 31.26 -7.52 -29.43
N TYR A 190 30.83 -7.83 -28.20
CA TYR A 190 30.47 -9.18 -27.79
C TYR A 190 29.37 -9.77 -28.69
N ARG A 191 28.30 -9.01 -28.97
CA ARG A 191 27.23 -9.46 -29.86
C ARG A 191 27.71 -9.67 -31.29
N ALA A 192 28.53 -8.77 -31.82
CA ALA A 192 29.09 -8.91 -33.17
C ALA A 192 29.97 -10.17 -33.31
N ALA A 193 30.77 -10.48 -32.29
CA ALA A 193 31.61 -11.68 -32.26
C ALA A 193 30.82 -12.99 -32.13
N ASN A 194 29.63 -12.92 -31.52
CA ASN A 194 28.75 -14.07 -31.25
C ASN A 194 27.50 -14.09 -32.14
N ASP A 195 27.47 -13.24 -33.17
CA ASP A 195 26.40 -13.27 -34.16
C ASP A 195 26.57 -14.52 -35.03
N SER A 196 25.57 -15.40 -34.94
CA SER A 196 25.51 -16.66 -35.70
C SER A 196 25.61 -16.48 -37.22
N THR A 197 25.35 -15.27 -37.72
CA THR A 197 25.45 -14.92 -39.15
C THR A 197 26.90 -14.85 -39.63
N THR A 198 27.83 -14.45 -38.75
CA THR A 198 29.27 -14.35 -39.05
C THR A 198 29.97 -15.70 -38.88
N GLN A 199 29.52 -16.51 -37.91
CA GLN A 199 30.05 -17.87 -37.67
C GLN A 199 29.70 -18.86 -38.78
N ARG A 200 28.59 -18.67 -39.51
CA ARG A 200 28.21 -19.50 -40.68
C ARG A 200 28.90 -19.13 -41.99
N ARG A 201 29.61 -18.00 -42.07
CA ARG A 201 30.38 -17.57 -43.26
C ARG A 201 31.86 -17.94 -43.20
N ALA A 202 32.33 -18.44 -42.06
CA ALA A 202 33.71 -18.87 -41.83
C ALA A 202 33.86 -20.41 -41.73
N ALA A 203 32.78 -21.15 -41.99
CA ALA A 203 32.74 -22.61 -42.14
C ALA A 203 32.36 -22.94 -43.58
#